data_AF-R9B7B2-F1
#
_entry.id   AF-R9B7B2-F1
#
_cell.length_a   1.000
_cell.length_b   1.000
_cell.length_c   1.000
_cell.angle_alpha   90.00
_cell.angle_beta   90.00
_cell.angle_gamma   90.00
#
_symmetry.space_group_name_H-M   'P 1'
#
loop_
_entity.id
_entity.type
_entity.pdbx_description
1 polymer ?
#
loop_
_entity_poly.entity_id
_entity_poly.type
_entity_poly.pdbx_seq_one_letter_code
_entity_poly.pdbx_strand_id
1 'polypeptide(L)'
;MLNKQQQALVQAIQQLDLDQVQSLLAEGLDPNFIDPEQGPPVSVICDGLFVWWERICEAYEAGKPFTDEEKQQQLKVYLDILDVLIQAKANLHLWDSEEFYGPLWDAASSACVPVVERLLVEKVDPNTRDEEGLTVLSSISQLFFDCEFDEIDWSESLPEERATLELLREHGAKMSKELSA
;
A
#
# COMPACT_ATOMS: atom_id res chain seq x y z
N MET A 1 -16.37 18.05 4.13
CA MET A 1 -16.79 17.42 5.39
C MET A 1 -17.48 16.12 5.05
N LEU A 2 -17.01 15.01 5.62
CA LEU A 2 -17.61 13.69 5.41
C LEU A 2 -19.01 13.60 6.03
N ASN A 3 -19.88 12.80 5.42
CA ASN A 3 -21.15 12.41 6.04
C ASN A 3 -20.93 11.27 7.06
N LYS A 4 -21.97 10.95 7.83
CA LYS A 4 -21.88 9.92 8.89
C LYS A 4 -21.48 8.53 8.39
N GLN A 5 -21.97 8.12 7.22
CA GLN A 5 -21.63 6.82 6.63
C GLN A 5 -20.18 6.80 6.12
N GLN A 6 -19.71 7.90 5.53
CA GLN A 6 -18.31 8.06 5.12
C GLN A 6 -17.35 8.02 6.32
N GLN A 7 -17.68 8.74 7.40
CA GLN A 7 -16.92 8.68 8.65
C GLN A 7 -16.91 7.26 9.24
N ALA A 8 -18.07 6.58 9.23
CA ALA A 8 -18.17 5.21 9.71
C ALA A 8 -17.34 4.24 8.87
N LEU A 9 -17.24 4.44 7.55
CA LEU A 9 -16.40 3.61 6.68
C LEU A 9 -14.92 3.79 6.99
N VAL A 10 -14.44 5.04 7.08
CA VAL A 10 -13.04 5.33 7.44
C VAL A 10 -12.71 4.70 8.79
N GLN A 11 -13.57 4.89 9.79
CA GLN A 11 -13.37 4.31 11.11
C GLN A 11 -13.35 2.77 11.08
N ALA A 12 -14.25 2.14 10.33
CA ALA A 12 -14.30 0.68 10.22
C ALA A 12 -13.02 0.13 9.57
N ILE A 13 -12.48 0.81 8.56
CA ILE A 13 -11.21 0.44 7.91
C ILE A 13 -10.05 0.55 8.91
N GLN A 14 -9.93 1.65 9.64
CA GLN A 14 -8.88 1.84 10.65
C GLN A 14 -8.93 0.80 11.78
N GLN A 15 -10.13 0.33 12.12
CA GLN A 15 -10.33 -0.70 13.14
C GLN A 15 -10.21 -2.13 12.59
N LEU A 16 -9.97 -2.27 11.28
CA LEU A 16 -9.97 -3.55 10.56
C LEU A 16 -11.27 -4.34 10.75
N ASP A 17 -12.39 -3.63 10.87
CA ASP A 17 -13.73 -4.20 11.02
C ASP A 17 -14.32 -4.55 9.65
N LEU A 18 -13.92 -5.72 9.13
CA LEU A 18 -14.35 -6.22 7.84
C LEU A 18 -15.88 -6.31 7.72
N ASP A 19 -16.57 -6.75 8.77
CA ASP A 19 -18.04 -6.92 8.75
C ASP A 19 -18.74 -5.57 8.58
N GLN A 20 -18.27 -4.54 9.28
CA GLN A 20 -18.82 -3.19 9.17
C GLN A 20 -18.50 -2.54 7.82
N VAL A 21 -17.29 -2.75 7.28
CA VAL A 21 -16.91 -2.31 5.93
C VAL A 21 -17.83 -2.94 4.88
N GLN A 22 -18.02 -4.26 4.92
CA GLN A 22 -18.90 -4.98 4.01
C GLN A 22 -20.34 -4.48 4.09
N SER A 23 -20.85 -4.28 5.31
CA SER A 23 -22.21 -3.78 5.54
C SER A 23 -22.43 -2.40 4.91
N LEU A 24 -21.52 -1.45 5.16
CA LEU A 24 -21.62 -0.08 4.63
C LEU A 24 -21.58 -0.04 3.10
N LEU A 25 -20.69 -0.82 2.49
CA LEU A 25 -20.56 -0.86 1.03
C LEU A 25 -21.73 -1.61 0.37
N ALA A 26 -22.30 -2.63 1.03
CA ALA A 26 -23.51 -3.32 0.58
C ALA A 26 -24.76 -2.42 0.59
N GLU A 27 -24.79 -1.39 1.45
CA GLU A 27 -25.84 -0.35 1.44
C GLU A 27 -25.70 0.64 0.26
N GLY A 28 -24.67 0.50 -0.57
CA GLY A 28 -24.43 1.36 -1.74
C GLY A 28 -23.61 2.61 -1.43
N LEU A 29 -22.89 2.65 -0.31
CA LEU A 29 -21.92 3.70 -0.03
C LEU A 29 -20.79 3.65 -1.07
N ASP A 30 -20.59 4.76 -1.79
CA ASP A 30 -19.46 4.92 -2.71
C ASP A 30 -18.17 5.15 -1.90
N PRO A 31 -17.13 4.28 -2.02
CA PRO A 31 -15.88 4.46 -1.31
C PRO A 31 -14.99 5.56 -1.92
N ASN A 32 -15.38 6.20 -3.03
CA ASN A 32 -14.57 7.20 -3.73
C ASN A 32 -14.73 8.62 -3.18
N PHE A 33 -14.40 8.80 -1.91
CA PHE A 33 -14.29 10.11 -1.27
C PHE A 33 -12.92 10.27 -0.63
N ILE A 34 -12.57 11.50 -0.25
CA ILE A 34 -11.33 11.82 0.45
C ILE A 34 -11.69 12.30 1.85
N ASP A 35 -11.21 11.61 2.87
CA ASP A 35 -11.11 12.16 4.21
C ASP A 35 -9.99 13.22 4.22
N PRO A 36 -10.21 14.44 4.75
CA PRO A 36 -9.19 15.49 4.73
C PRO A 36 -7.94 15.20 5.57
N GLU A 37 -8.01 14.27 6.52
CA GLU A 37 -6.89 13.93 7.41
C GLU A 37 -6.28 12.57 7.08
N GLN A 38 -7.08 11.65 6.51
CA GLN A 38 -6.69 10.24 6.32
C GLN A 38 -6.65 9.81 4.84
N GLY A 39 -6.94 10.72 3.91
CA GLY A 39 -7.01 10.39 2.51
C GLY A 39 -8.23 9.54 2.11
N PRO A 40 -8.21 8.94 0.91
CA PRO A 40 -9.30 8.10 0.44
C PRO A 40 -9.33 6.74 1.16
N PRO A 41 -10.51 6.10 1.33
CA PRO A 41 -10.65 4.81 2.01
C PRO A 41 -9.67 3.71 1.57
N VAL A 42 -9.25 3.71 0.30
CA VAL A 42 -8.24 2.76 -0.20
C VAL A 42 -6.83 3.09 0.31
N SER A 43 -6.45 4.36 0.44
CA SER A 43 -5.19 4.73 1.09
C SER A 43 -5.24 4.38 2.57
N VAL A 44 -6.35 4.63 3.26
CA VAL A 44 -6.48 4.31 4.71
C VAL A 44 -6.14 2.85 5.02
N ILE A 45 -6.59 1.89 4.18
CA ILE A 45 -6.25 0.47 4.41
C ILE A 45 -4.78 0.15 4.05
N CYS A 46 -4.23 0.83 3.04
CA CYS A 46 -2.85 0.62 2.60
C CYS A 46 -1.83 1.29 3.52
N ASP A 47 -2.09 2.50 4.03
CA ASP A 47 -1.29 3.17 5.07
C ASP A 47 -1.26 2.35 6.37
N GLY A 48 -2.39 1.74 6.73
CA GLY A 48 -2.47 0.83 7.87
C GLY A 48 -1.54 -0.39 7.79
N LEU A 49 -0.98 -0.71 6.61
CA LEU A 49 0.04 -1.75 6.44
C LEU A 49 1.36 -1.39 7.12
N PHE A 50 1.62 -0.11 7.38
CA PHE A 50 2.81 0.33 8.10
C PHE A 50 2.88 -0.33 9.49
N VAL A 51 1.75 -0.43 10.20
CA VAL A 51 1.67 -1.13 11.49
C VAL A 51 1.98 -2.63 11.36
N TRP A 52 1.57 -3.26 10.25
CA TRP A 52 1.93 -4.65 9.98
C TRP A 52 3.43 -4.79 9.68
N TRP A 53 4.00 -3.86 8.92
CA TRP A 53 5.41 -3.84 8.56
C TRP A 53 6.33 -3.59 9.76
N GLU A 54 6.00 -2.61 10.62
CA GLU A 54 6.73 -2.35 11.87
C GLU A 54 6.88 -3.62 12.70
N ARG A 55 5.81 -4.41 12.84
CA ARG A 55 5.84 -5.67 13.59
C ARG A 55 6.75 -6.71 12.96
N ILE A 56 6.87 -6.74 11.63
CA ILE A 56 7.80 -7.62 10.93
C ILE A 56 9.24 -7.18 11.18
N CYS A 57 9.54 -5.89 11.03
CA CYS A 57 10.86 -5.33 11.32
C CYS A 57 11.28 -5.61 12.77
N GLU A 58 10.42 -5.35 13.76
CA GLU A 58 10.68 -5.66 15.17
C GLU A 58 10.97 -7.15 15.39
N ALA A 59 10.26 -8.04 14.68
CA ALA A 59 10.48 -9.48 14.77
C ALA A 59 11.86 -9.90 14.21
N TYR A 60 12.30 -9.28 13.11
CA TYR A 60 13.65 -9.45 12.57
C TYR A 60 14.72 -8.95 13.56
N GLU A 61 14.55 -7.74 14.11
CA GLU A 61 15.46 -7.16 15.10
C GLU A 61 15.56 -8.01 16.37
N ALA A 62 14.45 -8.62 16.79
CA ALA A 62 14.40 -9.55 17.92
C ALA A 62 15.01 -10.94 17.62
N GLY A 63 15.45 -11.18 16.37
CA GLY A 63 16.00 -12.47 15.93
C GLY A 63 14.96 -13.59 15.86
N LYS A 64 13.67 -13.25 15.72
CA LYS A 64 12.53 -14.17 15.66
C LYS A 64 11.58 -13.76 14.53
N PRO A 65 12.04 -13.77 13.27
CA PRO A 65 11.17 -13.40 12.15
C PRO A 65 9.95 -14.32 12.09
N PHE A 66 8.81 -13.74 11.72
CA PHE A 66 7.58 -14.49 11.49
C PHE A 66 7.74 -15.47 10.31
N THR A 67 7.03 -16.59 10.37
CA THR A 67 6.88 -17.47 9.19
C THR A 67 5.97 -16.83 8.15
N ASP A 68 6.01 -17.34 6.92
CA ASP A 68 5.13 -16.85 5.85
C ASP A 68 3.65 -17.04 6.21
N GLU A 69 3.28 -18.14 6.88
CA GLU A 69 1.92 -18.37 7.36
C GLU A 69 1.50 -17.35 8.42
N GLU A 70 2.39 -16.98 9.34
CA GLU A 70 2.10 -15.96 10.36
C GLU A 70 1.92 -14.57 9.74
N LYS A 71 2.77 -14.21 8.75
CA LYS A 71 2.65 -12.97 7.98
C LYS A 71 1.31 -12.92 7.23
N GLN A 72 0.97 -13.99 6.51
CA GLN A 72 -0.29 -14.11 5.78
C GLN A 72 -1.51 -14.03 6.70
N GLN A 73 -1.47 -14.68 7.86
CA GLN A 73 -2.57 -14.66 8.83
C GLN A 73 -2.80 -13.26 9.40
N GLN A 74 -1.74 -12.48 9.65
CA GLN A 74 -1.84 -11.10 10.10
C GLN A 74 -2.35 -10.17 9.00
N LEU A 75 -1.92 -10.41 7.75
CA LEU A 75 -2.28 -9.59 6.61
C LEU A 75 -3.71 -9.86 6.09
N LYS A 76 -4.28 -11.03 6.41
CA LYS A 76 -5.55 -11.49 5.86
C LYS A 76 -6.67 -10.44 5.90
N VAL A 77 -6.85 -9.76 7.03
CA VAL A 77 -7.92 -8.76 7.18
C VAL A 77 -7.71 -7.54 6.27
N TYR A 78 -6.46 -7.13 6.05
CA TYR A 78 -6.12 -6.03 5.14
C TYR A 78 -6.47 -6.38 3.70
N LEU A 79 -6.09 -7.58 3.25
CA LEU A 79 -6.42 -8.08 1.92
C LEU A 79 -7.94 -8.23 1.73
N ASP A 80 -8.64 -8.77 2.73
CA ASP A 80 -10.09 -8.93 2.66
C ASP A 80 -10.79 -7.56 2.55
N ILE A 81 -10.36 -6.54 3.31
CA ILE A 81 -10.91 -5.18 3.23
C ILE A 81 -10.59 -4.53 1.88
N LEU A 82 -9.33 -4.64 1.40
CA LEU A 82 -8.93 -4.12 0.09
C LEU A 82 -9.76 -4.76 -1.04
N ASP A 83 -9.98 -6.08 -0.99
CA ASP A 83 -10.81 -6.78 -1.98
C ASP A 83 -12.26 -6.31 -1.95
N VAL A 84 -12.82 -6.06 -0.77
CA VAL A 84 -14.18 -5.50 -0.64
C VAL A 84 -14.25 -4.09 -1.24
N LEU A 85 -13.23 -3.24 -0.99
CA LEU A 85 -13.15 -1.91 -1.60
C LEU A 85 -13.04 -1.97 -3.13
N ILE A 86 -12.20 -2.86 -3.67
CA ILE A 86 -12.06 -3.09 -5.11
C ILE A 86 -13.38 -3.57 -5.72
N GLN A 87 -14.08 -4.50 -5.06
CA GLN A 87 -15.40 -4.97 -5.49
C GLN A 87 -16.42 -3.83 -5.51
N ALA A 88 -16.35 -2.93 -4.53
CA ALA A 88 -17.14 -1.69 -4.45
C ALA A 88 -16.66 -0.58 -5.41
N LYS A 89 -15.72 -0.87 -6.32
CA LYS A 89 -15.20 0.07 -7.33
C LYS A 89 -14.45 1.25 -6.74
N ALA A 90 -13.69 1.02 -5.67
CA ALA A 90 -12.70 1.96 -5.19
C ALA A 90 -11.72 2.34 -6.32
N ASN A 91 -11.45 3.63 -6.45
CA ASN A 91 -10.50 4.19 -7.37
C ASN A 91 -9.10 4.10 -6.77
N LEU A 92 -8.33 3.13 -7.24
CA LEU A 92 -6.96 2.86 -6.78
C LEU A 92 -5.94 3.93 -7.23
N HIS A 93 -6.39 4.90 -8.04
CA HIS A 93 -5.60 6.05 -8.47
C HIS A 93 -6.03 7.34 -7.75
N LEU A 94 -6.88 7.23 -6.73
CA LEU A 94 -7.23 8.36 -5.88
C LEU A 94 -6.21 8.43 -4.74
N TRP A 95 -5.62 9.60 -4.55
CA TRP A 95 -4.80 9.96 -3.40
C TRP A 95 -5.11 11.41 -3.03
N ASP A 96 -4.81 11.82 -1.80
CA ASP A 96 -4.98 13.20 -1.38
C ASP A 96 -3.74 14.06 -1.66
N SER A 97 -3.79 15.36 -1.37
CA SER A 97 -2.67 16.27 -1.63
C SER A 97 -1.57 16.23 -0.57
N GLU A 98 -1.78 15.52 0.54
CA GLU A 98 -0.80 15.35 1.63
C GLU A 98 -0.05 14.01 1.54
N GLU A 99 -0.63 13.01 0.86
CA GLU A 99 -0.03 11.71 0.60
C GLU A 99 0.89 11.72 -0.62
N PHE A 100 2.04 11.06 -0.44
CA PHE A 100 2.94 10.71 -1.53
C PHE A 100 2.41 9.41 -2.17
N TYR A 101 2.00 9.48 -3.45
CA TYR A 101 1.79 8.36 -4.39
C TYR A 101 0.61 7.37 -4.18
N GLY A 102 -0.22 7.53 -3.15
CA GLY A 102 -1.44 6.75 -2.97
C GLY A 102 -1.21 5.24 -2.74
N PRO A 103 -2.25 4.40 -2.96
CA PRO A 103 -2.31 3.04 -2.40
C PRO A 103 -1.15 2.11 -2.77
N LEU A 104 -0.60 2.24 -3.98
CA LEU A 104 0.50 1.38 -4.43
C LEU A 104 1.80 1.69 -3.70
N TRP A 105 2.05 2.97 -3.40
CA TRP A 105 3.23 3.36 -2.66
C TRP A 105 3.09 3.06 -1.18
N ASP A 106 1.93 3.27 -0.56
CA ASP A 106 1.70 2.91 0.85
C ASP A 106 1.96 1.42 1.09
N ALA A 107 1.50 0.57 0.17
CA ALA A 107 1.77 -0.85 0.19
C ALA A 107 3.26 -1.17 -0.03
N ALA A 108 3.91 -0.46 -0.96
CA ALA A 108 5.31 -0.69 -1.29
C ALA A 108 6.29 -0.18 -0.21
N SER A 109 6.00 0.94 0.44
CA SER A 109 6.77 1.49 1.57
C SER A 109 6.65 0.62 2.83
N SER A 110 5.56 -0.14 2.94
CA SER A 110 5.37 -1.19 3.95
C SER A 110 5.94 -2.55 3.55
N ALA A 111 6.71 -2.63 2.45
CA ALA A 111 7.25 -3.86 1.87
C ALA A 111 6.20 -5.00 1.72
N CYS A 112 4.94 -4.63 1.47
CA CYS A 112 3.82 -5.55 1.51
C CYS A 112 3.56 -6.19 0.14
N VAL A 113 4.40 -7.16 -0.22
CA VAL A 113 4.36 -7.88 -1.51
C VAL A 113 2.94 -8.30 -1.92
N PRO A 114 2.09 -8.92 -1.05
CA PRO A 114 0.76 -9.38 -1.49
C PRO A 114 -0.19 -8.24 -1.86
N VAL A 115 -0.10 -7.08 -1.19
CA VAL A 115 -0.94 -5.92 -1.51
C VAL A 115 -0.41 -5.21 -2.76
N VAL A 116 0.90 -5.08 -2.90
CA VAL A 116 1.54 -4.54 -4.12
C VAL A 116 1.13 -5.37 -5.34
N GLU A 117 1.24 -6.70 -5.27
CA GLU A 117 0.80 -7.62 -6.33
C GLU A 117 -0.69 -7.41 -6.64
N ARG A 118 -1.53 -7.34 -5.60
CA ARG A 118 -2.98 -7.19 -5.76
C ARG A 118 -3.34 -5.90 -6.51
N LEU A 119 -2.68 -4.78 -6.21
CA LEU A 119 -2.88 -3.49 -6.86
C LEU A 119 -2.36 -3.49 -8.31
N LEU A 120 -1.21 -4.10 -8.57
CA LEU A 120 -0.67 -4.26 -9.92
C LEU A 120 -1.56 -5.14 -10.81
N VAL A 121 -2.19 -6.17 -10.25
CA VAL A 121 -3.21 -6.99 -10.94
C VAL A 121 -4.43 -6.15 -11.36
N GLU A 122 -4.81 -5.15 -10.57
CA GLU A 122 -5.84 -4.15 -10.95
C GLU A 122 -5.31 -3.08 -11.91
N LYS A 123 -4.08 -3.23 -12.42
CA LYS A 123 -3.44 -2.35 -13.40
C LYS A 123 -3.19 -0.93 -12.90
N VAL A 124 -2.93 -0.77 -11.59
CA VAL A 124 -2.34 0.47 -11.09
C VAL A 124 -1.00 0.67 -11.80
N ASP A 125 -0.81 1.81 -12.46
CA ASP A 125 0.42 2.12 -13.21
C ASP A 125 1.55 2.45 -12.23
N PRO A 126 2.62 1.63 -12.14
CA PRO A 126 3.73 1.91 -11.24
C PRO A 126 4.66 3.02 -11.75
N ASN A 127 4.39 3.60 -12.92
CA ASN A 127 5.21 4.65 -13.52
C ASN A 127 4.61 6.05 -13.40
N THR A 128 3.53 6.21 -12.62
CA THR A 128 3.06 7.54 -12.22
C THR A 128 4.15 8.28 -11.44
N ARG A 129 4.14 9.61 -11.54
CA ARG A 129 5.10 10.47 -10.84
C ARG A 129 4.42 11.26 -9.75
N ASP A 130 5.08 11.42 -8.61
CA ASP A 130 4.67 12.36 -7.56
C ASP A 130 5.06 13.82 -7.90
N GLU A 131 4.87 14.69 -6.92
CA GLU A 131 5.22 16.12 -7.00
C GLU A 131 6.74 16.36 -7.10
N GLU A 132 7.57 15.43 -6.62
CA GLU A 132 9.02 15.47 -6.76
C GLU A 132 9.52 14.88 -8.09
N GLY A 133 8.61 14.37 -8.92
CA GLY A 133 8.91 13.75 -10.21
C GLY A 133 9.47 12.33 -10.10
N LEU A 134 9.36 11.72 -8.92
CA LEU A 134 9.80 10.38 -8.62
C LEU A 134 8.69 9.36 -8.95
N THR A 135 9.08 8.15 -9.33
CA THR A 135 8.20 6.97 -9.50
C THR A 135 8.19 6.14 -8.22
N VAL A 136 7.24 5.21 -8.06
CA VAL A 136 7.24 4.31 -6.89
C VAL A 136 8.55 3.54 -6.76
N LEU A 137 9.13 3.05 -7.86
CA LEU A 137 10.39 2.29 -7.80
C LEU A 137 11.56 3.18 -7.31
N SER A 138 11.66 4.41 -7.81
CA SER A 138 12.69 5.35 -7.34
C SER A 138 12.48 5.78 -5.90
N SER A 139 11.24 6.13 -5.54
CA SER A 139 10.89 6.60 -4.20
C SER A 139 11.19 5.55 -3.13
N ILE A 140 10.73 4.31 -3.35
CA ILE A 140 10.93 3.22 -2.38
C ILE A 140 12.39 2.78 -2.32
N SER A 141 13.14 2.81 -3.43
CA SER A 141 14.59 2.55 -3.39
C SER A 141 15.33 3.57 -2.53
N GLN A 142 14.98 4.86 -2.64
CA GLN A 142 15.56 5.92 -1.82
C GLN A 142 15.11 5.80 -0.36
N LEU A 143 13.84 5.48 -0.11
CA LEU A 143 13.30 5.29 1.23
C LEU A 143 14.00 4.16 1.99
N PHE A 144 14.18 3.00 1.35
CA PHE A 144 14.75 1.82 2.00
C PHE A 144 16.28 1.87 2.06
N PHE A 145 16.95 2.37 1.01
CA PHE A 145 18.39 2.16 0.82
C PHE A 145 19.19 3.43 0.50
N ASP A 146 18.56 4.62 0.45
CA ASP A 146 19.21 5.89 0.09
C ASP A 146 19.99 5.82 -1.24
N CYS A 147 19.53 5.00 -2.19
CA CYS A 147 20.15 4.82 -3.50
C CYS A 147 19.15 4.43 -4.59
N GLU A 148 19.63 4.30 -5.82
CA GLU A 148 18.84 3.87 -6.97
C GLU A 148 18.67 2.33 -6.97
N PHE A 149 17.56 1.81 -7.50
CA PHE A 149 17.28 0.37 -7.58
C PHE A 149 18.45 -0.47 -8.13
N ASP A 150 19.12 0.00 -9.18
CA ASP A 150 20.22 -0.73 -9.83
C ASP A 150 21.53 -0.70 -9.01
N GLU A 151 21.58 0.10 -7.93
CA GLU A 151 22.75 0.30 -7.05
C GLU A 151 22.57 -0.36 -5.67
N ILE A 152 21.38 -0.91 -5.37
CA ILE A 152 21.07 -1.52 -4.08
C ILE A 152 22.01 -2.70 -3.79
N ASP A 153 22.63 -2.67 -2.62
CA ASP A 153 23.29 -3.84 -2.03
C ASP A 153 22.28 -4.69 -1.26
N TRP A 154 21.84 -5.77 -1.91
CA TRP A 154 20.84 -6.69 -1.34
C TRP A 154 21.36 -7.54 -0.17
N SER A 155 22.63 -7.43 0.24
CA SER A 155 23.14 -8.23 1.37
C SER A 155 22.55 -7.81 2.71
N GLU A 156 22.11 -6.56 2.83
CA GLU A 156 21.59 -5.98 4.07
C GLU A 156 20.06 -5.76 4.04
N SER A 157 19.38 -6.08 2.93
CA SER A 157 17.92 -5.92 2.80
C SER A 157 17.14 -7.04 3.50
N LEU A 158 15.97 -6.72 4.04
CA LEU A 158 14.99 -7.73 4.40
C LEU A 158 14.42 -8.40 3.14
N PRO A 159 14.05 -9.70 3.20
CA PRO A 159 13.48 -10.42 2.05
C PRO A 159 12.27 -9.72 1.42
N GLU A 160 11.44 -9.08 2.23
CA GLU A 160 10.22 -8.38 1.80
C GLU A 160 10.50 -7.09 1.03
N GLU A 161 11.50 -6.30 1.47
CA GLU A 161 11.90 -5.06 0.78
C GLU A 161 12.40 -5.39 -0.62
N ARG A 162 13.28 -6.39 -0.70
CA ARG A 162 13.80 -6.90 -1.98
C ARG A 162 12.69 -7.44 -2.86
N ALA A 163 11.85 -8.32 -2.34
CA ALA A 163 10.75 -8.92 -3.10
C ALA A 163 9.78 -7.86 -3.60
N THR A 164 9.52 -6.80 -2.84
CA THR A 164 8.65 -5.69 -3.23
C THR A 164 9.23 -4.91 -4.41
N LEU A 165 10.49 -4.52 -4.34
CA LEU A 165 11.16 -3.78 -5.42
C LEU A 165 11.35 -4.63 -6.68
N GLU A 166 11.72 -5.91 -6.52
CA GLU A 166 11.81 -6.86 -7.63
C GLU A 166 10.43 -7.06 -8.29
N LEU A 167 9.35 -7.23 -7.50
CA LEU A 167 7.99 -7.38 -8.01
C LEU A 167 7.53 -6.16 -8.82
N LEU A 168 7.79 -4.95 -8.31
CA LEU A 168 7.52 -3.70 -9.03
C LEU A 168 8.25 -3.69 -10.38
N ARG A 169 9.55 -4.00 -10.38
CA ARG A 169 10.39 -4.06 -11.58
C ARG A 169 9.85 -5.09 -12.59
N GLU A 170 9.47 -6.28 -12.12
CA GLU A 170 8.87 -7.35 -12.94
C GLU A 170 7.55 -6.92 -13.59
N HIS A 171 6.76 -6.09 -12.90
CA HIS A 171 5.52 -5.51 -13.42
C HIS A 171 5.75 -4.22 -14.24
N GLY A 172 7.00 -3.97 -14.65
CA GLY A 172 7.34 -2.88 -15.56
C GLY A 172 7.45 -1.52 -14.89
N ALA A 173 7.61 -1.47 -13.56
CA ALA A 173 8.02 -0.26 -12.87
C ALA A 173 9.42 0.16 -13.35
N LYS A 174 9.56 1.45 -13.61
CA LYS A 174 10.81 2.08 -14.04
C LYS A 174 11.22 3.11 -13.02
N MET A 175 12.52 3.26 -12.86
CA MET A 175 13.10 4.40 -12.18
C MET A 175 12.75 5.68 -12.94
N SER A 176 12.67 6.79 -12.21
CA SER A 176 12.32 8.10 -12.75
C SER A 176 13.25 8.53 -13.88
N LYS A 177 14.55 8.17 -13.79
CA LYS A 177 15.59 8.43 -14.80
C LYS A 177 15.36 7.68 -16.13
N GLU A 178 14.65 6.56 -16.09
CA GLU A 178 14.35 5.73 -17.27
C GLU A 178 13.12 6.23 -18.03
N LEU A 179 12.29 7.04 -17.37
CA LEU A 179 11.19 7.77 -17.97
C LEU A 179 11.71 9.14 -18.43
N SER A 180 12.46 9.20 -19.53
CA SER A 180 12.80 10.50 -20.14
C SER A 180 11.55 11.37 -20.31
N ALA A 181 11.66 12.66 -19.94
CA ALA A 181 10.59 13.66 -20.02
C ALA A 181 9.99 13.83 -21.42
#